data_AF-A0A9P0TCF8-F1
#
_entry.id   AF-A0A9P0TCF8-F1
#
_cell.length_a   1.000
_cell.length_b   1.000
_cell.length_c   1.000
_cell.angle_alpha   90.00
_cell.angle_beta   90.00
_cell.angle_gamma   90.00
#
_symmetry.space_group_name_H-M   'P 1'
#
loop_
_entity.id
_entity.type
_entity.pdbx_description
1 polymer ?
#
loop_
_entity_poly.entity_id
_entity_poly.type
_entity_poly.pdbx_seq_one_letter_code
_entity_poly.pdbx_strand_id
1 'polypeptide(L)'
;MFFKIYKNADFLCHNKNVETILSKGYQLRQALKDISPGEKVTMQDMWLTSVKDIPLLVIKSGPNVVLKDYQFTANRLTGLTAAYAFDKRSQFPHLQATEAQALGLKWDNKGPVIPRLYLASVSGTEHFYEQFSYWPLVCALKKLQLYKITLDPVVKMAKIKNRDGIRLCQDMVKHWEATCSLWAQFTEAKTDLKETFKTLPQELKQLLS
;
A
#
# COMPACT_ATOMS: atom_id res chain seq x y z
N MET A 1 7.75 -6.38 -11.88
CA MET A 1 9.22 -6.29 -12.06
C MET A 1 9.92 -5.86 -10.77
N PHE A 2 9.52 -4.73 -10.17
CA PHE A 2 10.14 -4.18 -8.93
C PHE A 2 10.29 -5.20 -7.78
N PHE A 3 9.23 -5.94 -7.42
CA PHE A 3 9.32 -7.00 -6.41
C PHE A 3 10.40 -8.04 -6.72
N LYS A 4 10.43 -8.54 -7.97
CA LYS A 4 11.38 -9.59 -8.37
C LYS A 4 12.84 -9.11 -8.29
N ILE A 5 13.08 -7.81 -8.54
CA ILE A 5 14.41 -7.19 -8.44
C ILE A 5 14.83 -7.07 -6.97
N TYR A 6 13.94 -6.55 -6.12
CA TYR A 6 14.31 -6.13 -4.76
C TYR A 6 13.92 -7.08 -3.64
N LYS A 7 13.23 -8.19 -3.91
CA LYS A 7 12.85 -9.17 -2.86
C LYS A 7 14.02 -9.73 -2.04
N ASN A 8 15.24 -9.61 -2.56
CA ASN A 8 16.48 -10.05 -1.91
C ASN A 8 17.35 -8.87 -1.44
N ALA A 9 16.82 -7.63 -1.45
CA ALA A 9 17.55 -6.47 -0.97
C ALA A 9 17.84 -6.61 0.54
N ASP A 10 19.04 -6.23 0.95
CA ASP A 10 19.55 -6.49 2.30
C ASP A 10 18.65 -5.91 3.40
N PHE A 11 18.15 -4.68 3.20
CA PHE A 11 17.26 -4.07 4.18
C PHE A 11 15.98 -4.89 4.45
N LEU A 12 15.49 -5.70 3.50
CA LEU A 12 14.30 -6.54 3.72
C LEU A 12 14.61 -7.80 4.53
N CYS A 13 15.86 -8.27 4.53
CA CYS A 13 16.29 -9.43 5.31
C CYS A 13 16.34 -9.16 6.82
N HIS A 14 16.27 -7.89 7.22
CA HIS A 14 16.25 -7.49 8.62
C HIS A 14 14.83 -7.13 9.07
N ASN A 15 14.23 -7.97 9.92
CA ASN A 15 12.84 -7.80 10.38
C ASN A 15 12.57 -6.40 10.95
N LYS A 16 13.52 -5.85 11.71
CA LYS A 16 13.41 -4.50 12.30
C LYS A 16 13.25 -3.40 11.24
N ASN A 17 13.89 -3.54 10.08
CA ASN A 17 13.76 -2.56 9.00
C ASN A 17 12.37 -2.61 8.37
N VAL A 18 11.86 -3.83 8.11
CA VAL A 18 10.49 -4.06 7.62
C VAL A 18 9.47 -3.46 8.57
N GLU A 19 9.57 -3.76 9.86
CA GLU A 19 8.69 -3.21 10.90
C GLU A 19 8.81 -1.68 11.01
N THR A 20 10.02 -1.13 10.93
CA THR A 20 10.25 0.32 10.98
C THR A 20 9.61 1.02 9.79
N ILE A 21 9.78 0.51 8.57
CA ILE A 21 9.22 1.10 7.36
C ILE A 21 7.67 1.09 7.42
N LEU A 22 7.07 -0.03 7.85
CA LEU A 22 5.61 -0.15 7.90
C LEU A 22 4.97 0.67 9.04
N SER A 23 5.61 0.72 10.21
CA SER A 23 5.13 1.49 11.37
C SER A 23 5.36 2.99 11.25
N LYS A 24 6.33 3.43 10.43
CA LYS A 24 6.69 4.85 10.24
C LYS A 24 6.40 5.38 8.83
N GLY A 25 5.68 4.64 7.99
CA GLY A 25 5.41 5.05 6.60
C GLY A 25 4.74 6.43 6.48
N TYR A 26 3.88 6.79 7.43
CA TYR A 26 3.30 8.14 7.51
C TYR A 26 4.36 9.21 7.82
N GLN A 27 5.25 8.96 8.78
CA GLN A 27 6.32 9.88 9.18
C GLN A 27 7.29 10.10 8.02
N LEU A 28 7.67 9.04 7.29
CA LEU A 28 8.47 9.15 6.07
C LEU A 28 7.81 10.07 5.03
N ARG A 29 6.49 9.92 4.82
CA ARG A 29 5.76 10.80 3.90
C ARG A 29 5.73 12.25 4.36
N GLN A 30 5.65 12.52 5.67
CA GLN A 30 5.71 13.88 6.19
C GLN A 30 7.11 14.48 6.02
N ALA A 31 8.17 13.74 6.38
CA ALA A 31 9.55 14.19 6.16
C ALA A 31 9.85 14.52 4.69
N LEU A 32 9.25 13.78 3.74
CA LEU A 32 9.38 14.05 2.31
C LEU A 32 8.58 15.27 1.83
N LYS A 33 7.64 15.83 2.60
CA LYS A 33 6.95 17.07 2.22
C LYS A 33 7.82 18.30 2.44
N ASP A 34 8.77 18.21 3.37
CA ASP A 34 9.64 19.32 3.74
C ASP A 34 10.85 19.47 2.80
N ILE A 35 10.97 18.59 1.81
CA ILE A 35 12.03 18.62 0.80
C ILE A 35 11.47 18.81 -0.61
N SER A 36 12.32 19.29 -1.52
CA SER A 36 11.96 19.59 -2.91
C SER A 36 11.79 18.31 -3.75
N PRO A 37 10.91 18.34 -4.79
CA PRO A 37 10.85 17.27 -5.79
C PRO A 37 12.22 16.93 -6.40
N GLY A 38 12.55 15.64 -6.43
CA GLY A 38 13.82 15.13 -6.94
C GLY A 38 14.89 14.90 -5.87
N GLU A 39 14.75 15.54 -4.70
CA GLU A 39 15.64 15.32 -3.55
C GLU A 39 15.45 13.94 -2.93
N LYS A 40 16.48 13.49 -2.20
CA LYS A 40 16.59 12.15 -1.63
C LYS A 40 16.76 12.22 -0.13
N VAL A 41 16.07 11.32 0.57
CA VAL A 41 16.30 11.01 1.98
C VAL A 41 16.99 9.67 2.08
N THR A 42 18.09 9.63 2.83
CA THR A 42 18.76 8.38 3.19
C THR A 42 18.03 7.72 4.35
N MET A 43 17.67 6.45 4.19
CA MET A 43 17.13 5.64 5.27
C MET A 43 18.30 5.20 6.18
N GLN A 44 18.25 5.62 7.43
CA GLN A 44 19.32 5.34 8.39
C GLN A 44 19.53 3.84 8.57
N ASP A 45 20.80 3.40 8.48
CA ASP A 45 21.24 2.02 8.68
C ASP A 45 20.54 0.97 7.78
N MET A 46 19.99 1.40 6.63
CA MET A 46 19.34 0.52 5.65
C MET A 46 20.08 0.52 4.32
N TRP A 47 20.41 -0.67 3.81
CA TRP A 47 21.26 -0.85 2.64
C TRP A 47 20.55 -1.74 1.59
N LEU A 48 20.85 -1.52 0.31
CA LEU A 48 20.33 -2.37 -0.76
C LEU A 48 21.09 -3.70 -0.85
N THR A 49 22.36 -3.71 -0.44
CA THR A 49 23.33 -4.80 -0.57
C THR A 49 23.91 -5.17 0.79
N SER A 50 24.31 -6.42 0.98
CA SER A 50 24.88 -6.92 2.24
C SER A 50 26.27 -6.36 2.55
N VAL A 51 26.99 -5.87 1.54
CA VAL A 51 28.32 -5.26 1.69
C VAL A 51 28.25 -3.79 2.15
N LYS A 52 27.04 -3.24 2.38
CA LYS A 52 26.81 -1.88 2.91
C LYS A 52 27.50 -0.76 2.12
N ASP A 53 27.52 -0.89 0.80
CA ASP A 53 28.08 0.11 -0.11
C ASP A 53 26.99 1.01 -0.72
N ILE A 54 25.76 0.50 -0.86
CA ILE A 54 24.66 1.22 -1.48
C ILE A 54 23.54 1.47 -0.45
N PRO A 55 23.41 2.70 0.08
CA PRO A 55 22.37 3.02 1.04
C PRO A 55 20.99 3.02 0.38
N LEU A 56 19.95 2.74 1.17
CA LEU A 56 18.57 2.87 0.73
C LEU A 56 18.18 4.36 0.67
N LEU A 57 17.96 4.86 -0.54
CA LEU A 57 17.59 6.26 -0.81
C LEU A 57 16.14 6.35 -1.27
N VAL A 58 15.36 7.24 -0.66
CA VAL A 58 13.96 7.52 -1.03
C VAL A 58 13.86 8.89 -1.68
N ILE A 59 13.40 8.93 -2.93
CA ILE A 59 13.21 10.15 -3.71
C ILE A 59 11.83 10.75 -3.45
N LYS A 60 11.79 12.07 -3.25
CA LYS A 60 10.56 12.86 -3.27
C LYS A 60 10.07 13.02 -4.71
N SER A 61 8.95 12.39 -5.03
CA SER A 61 8.28 12.57 -6.32
C SER A 61 7.60 13.94 -6.41
N GLY A 62 7.50 14.48 -7.62
CA GLY A 62 6.72 15.69 -7.92
C GLY A 62 6.65 15.97 -9.42
N PRO A 63 6.03 17.10 -9.82
CA PRO A 63 5.97 17.52 -11.21
C PRO A 63 7.37 17.54 -11.84
N ASN A 64 7.49 17.07 -13.08
CA ASN A 64 8.73 17.04 -13.86
C ASN A 64 9.87 16.17 -13.31
N VAL A 65 9.67 15.45 -12.20
CA VAL A 65 10.64 14.48 -11.70
C VAL A 65 10.49 13.16 -12.46
N VAL A 66 11.44 12.86 -13.33
CA VAL A 66 11.50 11.57 -14.03
C VAL A 66 12.06 10.52 -13.09
N LEU A 67 11.21 9.60 -12.66
CA LEU A 67 11.58 8.49 -11.79
C LEU A 67 12.02 7.28 -12.63
N LYS A 68 13.25 6.83 -12.41
CA LYS A 68 13.77 5.59 -13.01
C LYS A 68 13.16 4.38 -12.31
N ASP A 69 13.08 3.24 -13.01
CA ASP A 69 12.42 2.04 -12.49
C ASP A 69 13.06 1.46 -11.24
N TYR A 70 14.36 1.65 -11.06
CA TYR A 70 15.11 1.18 -9.89
C TYR A 70 15.00 2.13 -8.69
N GLN A 71 14.46 3.33 -8.85
CA GLN A 71 14.43 4.32 -7.78
C GLN A 71 13.26 4.05 -6.81
N PHE A 72 13.54 4.21 -5.53
CA PHE A 72 12.53 4.14 -4.48
C PHE A 72 11.88 5.51 -4.29
N THR A 73 10.55 5.53 -4.37
CA THR A 73 9.72 6.56 -3.75
C THR A 73 9.13 5.99 -2.46
N ALA A 74 8.55 6.83 -1.60
CA ALA A 74 7.85 6.33 -0.41
C ALA A 74 6.84 5.24 -0.76
N ASN A 75 6.04 5.43 -1.81
CA ASN A 75 5.03 4.46 -2.25
C ASN A 75 5.66 3.13 -2.71
N ARG A 76 6.73 3.18 -3.50
CA ARG A 76 7.43 1.96 -3.96
C ARG A 76 8.07 1.21 -2.80
N LEU A 77 8.66 1.94 -1.84
CA LEU A 77 9.30 1.34 -0.66
C LEU A 77 8.28 0.67 0.26
N THR A 78 7.21 1.38 0.64
CA THR A 78 6.19 0.83 1.55
C THR A 78 5.43 -0.32 0.90
N GLY A 79 5.09 -0.21 -0.38
CA GLY A 79 4.45 -1.29 -1.14
C GLY A 79 5.32 -2.54 -1.24
N LEU A 80 6.61 -2.39 -1.56
CA LEU A 80 7.57 -3.51 -1.61
C LEU A 80 7.70 -4.19 -0.25
N THR A 81 7.84 -3.39 0.80
CA THR A 81 8.00 -3.88 2.17
C THR A 81 6.76 -4.64 2.63
N ALA A 82 5.57 -4.15 2.31
CA ALA A 82 4.31 -4.83 2.60
C ALA A 82 4.17 -6.15 1.82
N ALA A 83 4.53 -6.16 0.52
CA ALA A 83 4.55 -7.39 -0.28
C ALA A 83 5.51 -8.44 0.29
N TYR A 84 6.71 -8.01 0.69
CA TYR A 84 7.69 -8.88 1.34
C TYR A 84 7.17 -9.46 2.66
N ALA A 85 6.62 -8.60 3.52
CA ALA A 85 6.06 -9.01 4.79
C ALA A 85 4.88 -9.99 4.61
N PHE A 86 4.09 -9.87 3.55
CA PHE A 86 3.00 -10.81 3.24
C PHE A 86 3.52 -12.19 2.86
N ASP A 87 4.49 -12.25 1.94
CA ASP A 87 5.13 -13.50 1.49
C ASP A 87 5.86 -14.20 2.65
N LYS A 88 6.35 -13.43 3.63
CA LYS A 88 7.10 -13.90 4.80
C LYS A 88 6.34 -13.74 6.13
N ARG A 89 5.00 -13.64 6.09
CA ARG A 89 4.16 -13.28 7.25
C ARG A 89 4.39 -14.10 8.53
N SER A 90 4.81 -15.36 8.41
CA SER A 90 5.15 -16.20 9.56
C SER A 90 6.36 -15.67 10.36
N GLN A 91 7.24 -14.88 9.74
CA GLN A 91 8.41 -14.26 10.37
C GLN A 91 8.05 -13.00 11.18
N PHE A 92 6.83 -12.49 11.05
CA PHE A 92 6.37 -11.23 11.65
C PHE A 92 5.18 -11.48 12.58
N PRO A 93 5.38 -11.94 13.82
CA PRO A 93 4.29 -12.21 14.76
C PRO A 93 3.59 -10.95 15.27
N HIS A 94 4.28 -9.80 15.27
CA HIS A 94 3.80 -8.55 15.90
C HIS A 94 3.89 -7.35 14.95
N LEU A 95 3.65 -7.57 13.66
CA LEU A 95 3.77 -6.53 12.64
C LEU A 95 2.82 -5.36 12.91
N GLN A 96 3.31 -4.14 12.74
CA GLN A 96 2.52 -2.93 12.84
C GLN A 96 2.61 -2.11 11.56
N ALA A 97 1.45 -1.79 10.98
CA ALA A 97 1.33 -0.86 9.87
C ALA A 97 0.36 0.26 10.25
N THR A 98 0.83 1.51 10.25
CA THR A 98 0.03 2.67 10.69
C THR A 98 -1.22 2.84 9.84
N GLU A 99 -1.14 2.53 8.55
CA GLU A 99 -2.27 2.65 7.62
C GLU A 99 -3.36 1.60 7.86
N ALA A 100 -2.98 0.41 8.37
CA ALA A 100 -3.92 -0.64 8.74
C ALA A 100 -4.62 -0.31 10.06
N GLN A 101 -3.84 0.18 11.03
CA GLN A 101 -4.35 0.62 12.33
C GLN A 101 -5.35 1.78 12.17
N ALA A 102 -5.11 2.70 11.21
CA ALA A 102 -6.03 3.78 10.89
C ALA A 102 -7.37 3.33 10.29
N LEU A 103 -7.51 2.03 9.98
CA LEU A 103 -8.75 1.39 9.54
C LEU A 103 -9.33 0.44 10.61
N GLY A 104 -8.76 0.44 11.82
CA GLY A 104 -9.12 -0.48 12.90
C GLY A 104 -8.67 -1.94 12.67
N LEU A 105 -7.89 -2.23 11.64
CA LEU A 105 -7.43 -3.59 11.36
C LEU A 105 -6.36 -3.99 12.38
N LYS A 106 -6.43 -5.26 12.83
CA LYS A 106 -5.43 -5.88 13.70
C LYS A 106 -4.65 -6.92 12.91
N TRP A 107 -3.34 -6.96 13.15
CA TRP A 107 -2.49 -7.96 12.54
C TRP A 107 -2.78 -9.33 13.16
N ASP A 108 -3.04 -10.30 12.30
CA ASP A 108 -3.06 -11.71 12.64
C ASP A 108 -2.33 -12.42 11.50
N ASN A 109 -1.19 -13.04 11.79
CA ASN A 109 -0.41 -13.76 10.78
C ASN A 109 -0.97 -15.16 10.49
N LYS A 110 -2.07 -15.55 11.13
CA LYS A 110 -2.79 -16.80 10.89
C LYS A 110 -3.69 -16.67 9.65
N GLY A 111 -3.65 -17.70 8.81
CA GLY A 111 -4.47 -17.77 7.60
C GLY A 111 -4.04 -16.80 6.49
N PRO A 112 -4.77 -16.76 5.36
CA PRO A 112 -4.40 -15.94 4.20
C PRO A 112 -5.12 -14.58 4.12
N VAL A 113 -6.28 -14.43 4.78
CA VAL A 113 -7.17 -13.26 4.57
C VAL A 113 -6.72 -12.05 5.37
N ILE A 114 -6.62 -12.17 6.70
CA ILE A 114 -6.29 -11.01 7.57
C ILE A 114 -4.91 -10.42 7.24
N PRO A 115 -3.83 -11.20 7.06
CA PRO A 115 -2.53 -10.64 6.66
C PRO A 115 -2.61 -9.85 5.35
N ARG A 116 -3.35 -10.39 4.36
CA ARG A 116 -3.50 -9.77 3.05
C ARG A 116 -4.26 -8.47 3.16
N LEU A 117 -5.39 -8.44 3.88
CA LEU A 117 -6.19 -7.22 4.06
C LEU A 117 -5.42 -6.17 4.86
N TYR A 118 -4.76 -6.59 5.94
CA TYR A 118 -3.94 -5.72 6.77
C TYR A 118 -2.85 -5.03 5.94
N LEU A 119 -2.11 -5.79 5.13
CA LEU A 119 -1.03 -5.24 4.32
C LEU A 119 -1.51 -4.54 3.05
N ALA A 120 -2.64 -4.95 2.46
CA ALA A 120 -3.27 -4.25 1.34
C ALA A 120 -3.70 -2.82 1.71
N SER A 121 -3.86 -2.52 3.00
CA SER A 121 -4.09 -1.15 3.45
C SER A 121 -2.86 -0.24 3.27
N VAL A 122 -1.65 -0.78 3.05
CA VAL A 122 -0.44 0.04 2.93
C VAL A 122 -0.35 0.67 1.54
N SER A 123 -0.06 1.97 1.48
CA SER A 123 0.12 2.66 0.20
C SER A 123 1.26 2.03 -0.61
N GLY A 124 1.03 1.83 -1.90
CA GLY A 124 1.97 1.22 -2.84
C GLY A 124 1.66 -0.24 -3.14
N THR A 125 0.84 -0.89 -2.32
CA THR A 125 0.45 -2.30 -2.53
C THR A 125 -0.44 -2.50 -3.75
N GLU A 126 -1.09 -1.45 -4.26
CA GLU A 126 -1.84 -1.45 -5.52
C GLU A 126 -0.99 -1.84 -6.74
N HIS A 127 0.34 -1.77 -6.64
CA HIS A 127 1.27 -2.21 -7.69
C HIS A 127 1.70 -3.68 -7.57
N PHE A 128 1.27 -4.38 -6.51
CA PHE A 128 1.64 -5.77 -6.21
C PHE A 128 0.39 -6.66 -6.30
N TYR A 129 -0.24 -6.65 -7.49
CA TYR A 129 -1.52 -7.31 -7.74
C TYR A 129 -1.51 -8.83 -7.48
N GLU A 130 -0.40 -9.52 -7.72
CA GLU A 130 -0.28 -10.96 -7.41
C GLU A 130 -0.51 -11.23 -5.91
N GLN A 131 0.03 -10.38 -5.04
CA GLN A 131 -0.14 -10.49 -3.60
C GLN A 131 -1.47 -9.92 -3.12
N PHE A 132 -1.91 -8.77 -3.63
CA PHE A 132 -3.01 -8.00 -3.02
C PHE A 132 -4.27 -7.87 -3.87
N SER A 133 -4.23 -8.23 -5.16
CA SER A 133 -5.34 -8.08 -6.10
C SER A 133 -5.92 -6.64 -6.05
N TYR A 134 -7.24 -6.48 -6.09
CA TYR A 134 -7.94 -5.20 -5.97
C TYR A 134 -8.15 -4.72 -4.52
N TRP A 135 -7.70 -5.48 -3.51
CA TRP A 135 -7.96 -5.18 -2.09
C TRP A 135 -7.42 -3.82 -1.63
N PRO A 136 -6.29 -3.30 -2.16
CA PRO A 136 -5.83 -1.95 -1.82
C PRO A 136 -6.87 -0.87 -2.16
N LEU A 137 -7.64 -1.04 -3.25
CA LEU A 137 -8.71 -0.10 -3.61
C LEU A 137 -9.85 -0.13 -2.59
N VAL A 138 -10.22 -1.31 -2.09
CA VAL A 138 -11.22 -1.46 -1.03
C VAL A 138 -10.77 -0.72 0.23
N CYS A 139 -9.49 -0.86 0.60
CA CYS A 139 -8.90 -0.14 1.73
C CYS A 139 -8.89 1.38 1.49
N ALA A 140 -8.56 1.83 0.27
CA ALA A 140 -8.57 3.24 -0.08
C ALA A 140 -9.98 3.86 -0.02
N LEU A 141 -11.00 3.15 -0.49
CA LEU A 141 -12.40 3.56 -0.34
C LEU A 141 -12.79 3.68 1.14
N LYS A 142 -12.37 2.74 1.98
CA LYS A 142 -12.61 2.81 3.43
C LYS A 142 -11.91 4.02 4.07
N LYS A 143 -10.66 4.29 3.70
CA LYS A 143 -9.93 5.48 4.17
C LYS A 143 -10.60 6.78 3.73
N LEU A 144 -11.13 6.84 2.52
CA LEU A 144 -11.87 7.99 2.01
C LEU A 144 -13.14 8.22 2.81
N GLN A 145 -13.91 7.16 3.06
CA GLN A 145 -15.11 7.20 3.89
C GLN A 145 -14.82 7.72 5.31
N LEU A 146 -13.68 7.33 5.87
CA LEU A 146 -13.23 7.75 7.20
C LEU A 146 -12.46 9.10 7.18
N TYR A 147 -12.46 9.82 6.07
CA TYR A 147 -11.75 11.10 5.87
C TYR A 147 -10.24 11.04 6.18
N LYS A 148 -9.62 9.86 6.03
CA LYS A 148 -8.18 9.65 6.26
C LYS A 148 -7.33 10.00 5.04
N ILE A 149 -7.92 10.02 3.85
CA ILE A 149 -7.28 10.41 2.59
C ILE A 149 -8.24 11.24 1.73
N THR A 150 -7.68 11.97 0.76
CA THR A 150 -8.45 12.73 -0.24
C THR A 150 -8.93 11.85 -1.39
N LEU A 151 -9.81 12.39 -2.26
CA LEU A 151 -10.37 11.68 -3.41
C LEU A 151 -9.33 11.30 -4.47
N ASP A 152 -8.45 12.24 -4.85
CA ASP A 152 -7.42 12.08 -5.88
C ASP A 152 -6.63 10.76 -5.83
N PRO A 153 -6.03 10.35 -4.69
CA PRO A 153 -5.30 9.08 -4.62
C PRO A 153 -6.19 7.86 -4.87
N VAL A 154 -7.47 7.90 -4.47
CA VAL A 154 -8.42 6.81 -4.70
C VAL A 154 -8.76 6.68 -6.18
N VAL A 155 -9.02 7.80 -6.84
CA VAL A 155 -9.28 7.85 -8.29
C VAL A 155 -8.08 7.33 -9.07
N LYS A 156 -6.86 7.77 -8.71
CA LYS A 156 -5.63 7.29 -9.34
C LYS A 156 -5.47 5.79 -9.17
N MET A 157 -5.71 5.26 -7.96
CA MET A 157 -5.65 3.84 -7.67
C MET A 157 -6.70 3.04 -8.45
N ALA A 158 -7.94 3.51 -8.51
CA ALA A 158 -9.03 2.88 -9.24
C ALA A 158 -8.70 2.65 -10.73
N LYS A 159 -7.95 3.57 -11.33
CA LYS A 159 -7.55 3.55 -12.75
C LYS A 159 -6.33 2.66 -13.03
N ILE A 160 -5.62 2.16 -12.02
CA ILE A 160 -4.47 1.25 -12.20
C ILE A 160 -4.95 -0.03 -12.87
N LYS A 161 -4.18 -0.52 -13.83
CA LYS A 161 -4.46 -1.77 -14.55
C LYS A 161 -3.62 -2.92 -13.97
N ASN A 162 -4.22 -4.09 -13.85
CA ASN A 162 -3.51 -5.34 -13.60
C ASN A 162 -2.78 -5.82 -14.89
N ARG A 163 -2.16 -6.99 -14.83
CA ARG A 163 -1.39 -7.55 -15.96
C ARG A 163 -2.27 -7.89 -17.18
N ASP A 164 -3.54 -8.16 -16.95
CA ASP A 164 -4.53 -8.45 -18.00
C ASP A 164 -5.15 -7.16 -18.58
N GLY A 165 -4.66 -5.99 -18.16
CA GLY A 165 -5.16 -4.68 -18.62
C GLY A 165 -6.48 -4.25 -17.96
N ILE A 166 -7.00 -5.01 -16.99
CA ILE A 166 -8.25 -4.73 -16.28
C ILE A 166 -7.98 -3.69 -15.18
N ARG A 167 -8.80 -2.65 -15.09
CA ARG A 167 -8.68 -1.64 -14.03
C ARG A 167 -9.07 -2.23 -12.68
N LEU A 168 -8.39 -1.81 -11.60
CA LEU A 168 -8.71 -2.28 -10.25
C LEU A 168 -10.18 -2.05 -9.87
N CYS A 169 -10.78 -0.93 -10.30
CA CYS A 169 -12.20 -0.68 -10.07
C CYS A 169 -13.13 -1.70 -10.74
N GLN A 170 -12.83 -2.04 -12.00
CA GLN A 170 -13.59 -3.04 -12.76
C GLN A 170 -13.45 -4.43 -12.13
N ASP A 171 -12.24 -4.78 -11.74
CA ASP A 171 -11.96 -6.08 -11.11
C ASP A 171 -12.63 -6.22 -9.73
N MET A 172 -12.61 -5.15 -8.93
CA MET A 172 -13.31 -5.09 -7.65
C MET A 172 -14.83 -5.24 -7.81
N VAL A 173 -15.43 -4.59 -8.80
CA VAL A 173 -16.88 -4.68 -9.08
C VAL A 173 -17.26 -6.06 -9.63
N LYS A 174 -16.43 -6.65 -10.50
CA LYS A 174 -16.61 -8.02 -11.00
C LYS A 174 -16.67 -9.04 -9.86
N HIS A 175 -15.94 -8.80 -8.78
CA HIS A 175 -15.89 -9.65 -7.59
C HIS A 175 -16.69 -9.06 -6.41
N TRP A 176 -17.91 -8.56 -6.69
CA TRP A 176 -18.72 -7.82 -5.72
C TRP A 176 -18.93 -8.54 -4.38
N GLU A 177 -19.29 -9.83 -4.39
CA GLU A 177 -19.55 -10.59 -3.14
C GLU A 177 -18.31 -10.71 -2.26
N ALA A 178 -17.14 -10.97 -2.87
CA ALA A 178 -15.86 -10.99 -2.17
C ALA A 178 -15.51 -9.59 -1.65
N THR A 179 -15.78 -8.53 -2.43
CA THR A 179 -15.59 -7.13 -2.00
C THR A 179 -16.46 -6.79 -0.78
N CYS A 180 -17.74 -7.17 -0.77
CA CYS A 180 -18.62 -7.02 0.40
C CYS A 180 -18.08 -7.78 1.62
N SER A 181 -17.62 -9.02 1.42
CA SER A 181 -17.07 -9.86 2.48
C SER A 181 -15.80 -9.25 3.09
N LEU A 182 -14.94 -8.65 2.27
CA LEU A 182 -13.76 -7.90 2.71
C LEU A 182 -14.16 -6.64 3.47
N TRP A 183 -15.14 -5.90 2.97
CA TRP A 183 -15.63 -4.69 3.62
C TRP A 183 -16.16 -4.96 5.03
N ALA A 184 -16.83 -6.09 5.23
CA ALA A 184 -17.34 -6.50 6.53
C ALA A 184 -16.23 -6.79 7.57
N GLN A 185 -14.96 -6.94 7.15
CA GLN A 185 -13.83 -7.14 8.06
C GLN A 185 -13.35 -5.84 8.73
N PHE A 186 -13.73 -4.66 8.21
CA PHE A 186 -13.38 -3.39 8.85
C PHE A 186 -14.25 -3.18 10.09
N THR A 187 -13.61 -2.93 11.23
CA THR A 187 -14.32 -2.72 12.51
C THR A 187 -14.80 -1.28 12.69
N GLU A 188 -14.17 -0.32 12.03
CA GLU A 188 -14.53 1.10 12.13
C GLU A 188 -15.70 1.45 11.20
N ALA A 189 -16.76 2.03 11.77
CA ALA A 189 -18.00 2.42 11.09
C ALA A 189 -18.54 1.30 10.18
N LYS A 190 -19.35 0.39 10.75
CA LYS A 190 -20.07 -0.65 10.01
C LYS A 190 -21.15 -0.05 9.10
N THR A 191 -20.73 0.65 8.06
CA THR A 191 -21.61 1.03 6.97
C THR A 191 -21.62 -0.09 5.95
N ASP A 192 -22.80 -0.36 5.41
CA ASP A 192 -22.93 -1.24 4.27
C ASP A 192 -22.17 -0.67 3.06
N LEU A 193 -21.54 -1.54 2.28
CA LEU A 193 -20.76 -1.14 1.12
C LEU A 193 -21.64 -0.51 0.03
N LYS A 194 -22.86 -1.01 -0.20
CA LYS A 194 -23.80 -0.44 -1.17
C LYS A 194 -24.22 0.96 -0.75
N GLU A 195 -24.50 1.16 0.53
CA GLU A 195 -24.81 2.50 1.05
C GLU A 195 -23.62 3.46 0.88
N THR A 196 -22.41 2.97 1.12
CA THR A 196 -21.18 3.76 0.89
C THR A 196 -21.03 4.17 -0.58
N PHE A 197 -21.37 3.28 -1.52
CA PHE A 197 -21.34 3.58 -2.97
C PHE A 197 -22.29 4.71 -3.37
N LYS A 198 -23.45 4.82 -2.71
CA LYS A 198 -24.41 5.93 -2.95
C LYS A 198 -23.84 7.29 -2.56
N THR A 199 -22.97 7.34 -1.55
CA THR A 199 -22.35 8.58 -1.07
C THR A 199 -21.03 8.91 -1.76
N LEU A 200 -20.53 8.06 -2.68
CA LEU A 200 -19.28 8.33 -3.37
C LEU A 200 -19.39 9.59 -4.25
N PRO A 201 -18.30 10.37 -4.38
CA PRO A 201 -18.21 11.45 -5.36
C PRO A 201 -18.49 10.95 -6.78
N GLN A 202 -19.07 11.82 -7.61
CA GLN A 202 -19.50 11.48 -8.97
C GLN A 202 -18.39 10.86 -9.83
N GLU A 203 -17.16 11.35 -9.69
CA GLU A 203 -16.02 10.81 -10.43
C GLU A 203 -15.76 9.33 -10.13
N LEU A 204 -15.89 8.89 -8.87
CA LEU A 204 -15.74 7.48 -8.53
C LEU A 204 -16.94 6.65 -9.00
N LYS A 205 -18.16 7.20 -8.94
CA LYS A 205 -19.35 6.51 -9.45
C LYS A 205 -19.21 6.16 -10.93
N GLN A 206 -18.71 7.09 -11.75
CA GLN A 206 -18.46 6.86 -13.18
C GLN A 206 -17.39 5.80 -13.47
N LEU A 207 -16.45 5.57 -12.54
CA LEU A 207 -15.42 4.54 -12.68
C LEU A 207 -15.88 3.15 -12.22
N LEU A 208 -16.94 3.10 -11.40
CA LEU A 208 -17.46 1.91 -10.75
C LEU A 208 -18.78 1.41 -11.36
N SER A 209 -19.40 2.23 -12.23
CA SER A 209 -20.57 1.89 -13.05
C SER A 209 -20.23 1.03 -14.26
#